data_AF-A0A7C1AAL5-F1
#
_entry.id   AF-A0A7C1AAL5-F1
#
_cell.length_a   1.000
_cell.length_b   1.000
_cell.length_c   1.000
_cell.angle_alpha   90.00
_cell.angle_beta   90.00
_cell.angle_gamma   90.00
#
_symmetry.space_group_name_H-M   'P 1'
#
loop_
_entity.id
_entity.type
_entity.pdbx_description
1 polymer ?
#
loop_
_entity_poly.entity_id
_entity_poly.type
_entity_poly.pdbx_seq_one_letter_code
_entity_poly.pdbx_strand_id
1 'polypeptide(L)'
;MDENLVLLVSKLKRKKYKPIAARRVYIPKSETEKRPLGISALENKIVERGITWILESIYEQDFLNCSYGFRPKRNSHQALKELNDLIMFQPVNHIVEADIKGFFDNVSHEKLMESIRIRIKDTPLLNLIEKFLKAGYVDDGILVKSDTGTPQGSILSPMLANIFLHYVLD
;
A
#
# COMPACT_ATOMS: atom_id res chain seq x y z
N MET A 1 -6.77 13.13 -25.14
CA MET A 1 -6.21 12.36 -24.01
C MET A 1 -4.99 13.05 -23.42
N ASP A 2 -4.11 13.60 -24.28
CA ASP A 2 -2.86 14.26 -23.86
C ASP A 2 -3.05 15.54 -23.03
N GLU A 3 -4.10 16.32 -23.32
CA GLU A 3 -4.41 17.53 -22.54
C GLU A 3 -4.69 17.24 -21.06
N ASN A 4 -5.41 16.14 -20.76
CA ASN A 4 -5.69 15.73 -19.38
C ASN A 4 -4.42 15.33 -18.63
N LEU A 5 -3.45 14.70 -19.32
CA LEU A 5 -2.15 14.36 -18.75
C LEU A 5 -1.33 15.62 -18.46
N VAL A 6 -1.28 16.57 -19.38
CA VAL A 6 -0.59 17.86 -19.18
C VAL A 6 -1.20 18.62 -17.99
N LEU A 7 -2.52 18.63 -17.87
CA LEU A 7 -3.22 19.23 -16.74
C LEU A 7 -2.91 18.51 -15.43
N LEU A 8 -2.89 17.18 -15.40
CA LEU A 8 -2.53 16.38 -14.23
C LEU A 8 -1.10 16.69 -13.76
N VAL A 9 -0.13 16.68 -14.67
CA VAL A 9 1.27 17.04 -14.36
C VAL A 9 1.35 18.46 -13.82
N SER A 10 0.63 19.40 -14.43
CA SER A 10 0.57 20.79 -13.96
C SER A 10 -0.04 20.91 -12.55
N LYS A 11 -1.06 20.12 -12.22
CA LYS A 11 -1.64 20.06 -10.86
C LYS A 11 -0.66 19.50 -9.83
N LEU A 12 0.07 18.44 -10.19
CA LEU A 12 1.09 17.83 -9.33
C LEU A 12 2.26 18.78 -9.07
N LYS A 13 2.83 19.40 -10.13
CA LYS A 13 3.92 20.38 -10.01
C LYS A 13 3.53 21.58 -9.14
N ARG A 14 2.27 22.03 -9.24
CA ARG A 14 1.72 23.11 -8.40
C ARG A 14 1.29 22.67 -7.00
N LYS A 15 1.46 21.38 -6.64
CA LYS A 15 1.04 20.78 -5.35
C LYS A 15 -0.46 20.91 -5.07
N LYS A 16 -1.27 21.12 -6.12
CA LYS A 16 -2.73 21.33 -6.06
C LYS A 16 -3.53 20.06 -6.30
N TYR A 17 -2.88 18.95 -6.63
CA TYR A 17 -3.56 17.68 -6.77
C TYR A 17 -4.17 17.23 -5.43
N LYS A 18 -5.41 16.75 -5.50
CA LYS A 18 -6.17 16.16 -4.40
C LYS A 18 -6.72 14.83 -4.91
N PRO A 19 -6.37 13.70 -4.28
CA PRO A 19 -6.92 12.41 -4.66
C PRO A 19 -8.44 12.39 -4.56
N ILE A 20 -9.07 11.71 -5.50
CA ILE A 20 -10.52 11.51 -5.52
C ILE A 20 -10.86 10.32 -4.61
N ALA A 21 -11.90 10.43 -3.79
CA ALA A 21 -12.34 9.32 -2.95
C ALA A 21 -12.68 8.08 -3.79
N ALA A 22 -12.25 6.90 -3.34
CA ALA A 22 -12.52 5.65 -4.06
C ALA A 22 -14.01 5.30 -4.00
N ARG A 23 -14.58 4.69 -5.06
CA ARG A 23 -15.95 4.19 -5.01
C ARG A 23 -15.99 2.83 -4.32
N ARG A 24 -16.78 2.69 -3.26
CA ARG A 24 -16.96 1.41 -2.55
C ARG A 24 -17.85 0.49 -3.38
N VAL A 25 -17.41 -0.76 -3.56
CA VAL A 25 -18.17 -1.83 -4.20
C VAL A 25 -18.04 -3.09 -3.36
N TYR A 26 -19.12 -3.83 -3.19
CA TYR A 26 -19.14 -5.07 -2.42
C TYR A 26 -19.11 -6.28 -3.35
N ILE A 27 -18.09 -7.12 -3.20
CA ILE A 27 -17.93 -8.36 -3.96
C ILE A 27 -18.23 -9.53 -3.02
N PRO A 28 -19.01 -10.55 -3.44
CA PRO A 28 -19.26 -11.73 -2.61
C PRO A 28 -17.95 -12.46 -2.33
N LYS A 29 -17.67 -12.70 -1.04
CA LYS A 29 -16.57 -13.55 -0.57
C LYS A 29 -17.07 -14.96 -0.23
N SER A 30 -18.29 -15.05 0.28
CA SER A 30 -19.08 -16.26 0.49
C SER A 30 -20.57 -15.92 0.32
N GLU A 31 -21.49 -16.87 0.52
CA GLU A 31 -22.94 -16.59 0.47
C GLU A 31 -23.39 -15.56 1.51
N THR A 32 -22.66 -15.43 2.62
CA THR A 32 -23.03 -14.57 3.75
C THR A 32 -22.08 -13.38 3.96
N GLU A 33 -20.87 -13.43 3.42
CA GLU A 33 -19.84 -12.40 3.63
C GLU A 33 -19.53 -11.67 2.31
N LYS A 34 -19.53 -10.34 2.35
CA LYS A 34 -19.09 -9.49 1.23
C LYS A 34 -17.76 -8.85 1.57
N ARG A 35 -16.80 -8.91 0.65
CA ARG A 35 -15.55 -8.15 0.74
C ARG A 35 -15.75 -6.78 0.10
N PRO A 36 -15.49 -5.70 0.84
CA PRO A 36 -15.56 -4.38 0.25
C PRO A 36 -14.30 -4.06 -0.55
N LEU A 37 -14.45 -3.43 -1.71
CA LEU A 37 -13.39 -3.02 -2.62
C LEU A 37 -13.50 -1.52 -2.92
N GLY A 38 -12.37 -0.81 -2.91
CA GLY A 38 -12.30 0.58 -3.35
C GLY A 38 -11.88 0.67 -4.82
N ILE A 39 -12.78 1.11 -5.70
CA ILE A 39 -12.43 1.41 -7.08
C ILE A 39 -11.92 2.85 -7.16
N SER A 40 -10.61 2.99 -7.26
CA SER A 40 -9.94 4.30 -7.42
C SER A 40 -10.10 4.86 -8.84
N ALA A 41 -10.16 6.18 -8.98
CA ALA A 41 -10.21 6.88 -10.26
C ALA A 41 -8.95 6.60 -11.10
N LEU A 42 -9.06 6.67 -12.43
CA LEU A 42 -7.91 6.42 -13.32
C LEU A 42 -6.75 7.40 -13.05
N GLU A 43 -7.05 8.69 -12.84
CA GLU A 43 -6.03 9.69 -12.49
C GLU A 43 -5.30 9.30 -11.19
N ASN A 44 -6.02 8.88 -10.16
CA ASN A 44 -5.42 8.41 -8.91
C ASN A 44 -4.49 7.23 -9.18
N LYS A 45 -4.93 6.21 -9.93
CA LYS A 45 -4.11 5.03 -10.24
C LYS A 45 -2.79 5.39 -10.93
N ILE A 46 -2.82 6.37 -11.84
CA ILE A 46 -1.61 6.86 -12.52
C ILE A 46 -0.65 7.51 -11.50
N VAL A 47 -1.17 8.38 -10.63
CA VAL A 47 -0.36 9.06 -9.61
C VAL A 47 0.16 8.07 -8.56
N GLU A 48 -0.68 7.17 -8.07
CA GLU A 48 -0.30 6.09 -7.16
C GLU A 48 0.83 5.24 -7.75
N ARG A 49 0.72 4.84 -9.02
CA ARG A 49 1.78 4.06 -9.68
C ARG A 49 3.09 4.84 -9.76
N GLY A 50 3.04 6.14 -10.06
CA GLY A 50 4.21 7.00 -10.06
C GLY A 50 4.87 7.09 -8.68
N ILE A 51 4.07 7.26 -7.62
CA ILE A 51 4.57 7.24 -6.23
C ILE A 51 5.19 5.88 -5.90
N THR A 52 4.52 4.79 -6.23
CA THR A 52 5.01 3.42 -6.00
C THR A 52 6.37 3.22 -6.63
N TRP A 53 6.60 3.64 -7.88
CA TRP A 53 7.93 3.52 -8.51
C TRP A 53 9.03 4.29 -7.77
N ILE A 54 8.72 5.49 -7.28
CA ILE A 54 9.67 6.28 -6.50
C ILE A 54 10.00 5.54 -5.19
N LEU A 55 8.98 5.04 -4.49
CA LEU A 55 9.16 4.32 -3.23
C LEU A 55 9.91 3.00 -3.44
N GLU A 56 9.55 2.20 -4.45
CA GLU A 56 10.23 0.96 -4.83
C GLU A 56 11.73 1.23 -5.06
N SER A 57 12.06 2.30 -5.81
CA SER A 57 13.47 2.66 -6.10
C SER A 57 14.28 3.03 -4.85
N ILE A 58 13.61 3.55 -3.81
CA ILE A 58 14.25 3.96 -2.56
C ILE A 58 14.38 2.76 -1.61
N TYR A 59 13.28 2.07 -1.35
CA TYR A 59 13.16 1.08 -0.28
C TYR A 59 13.60 -0.32 -0.69
N GLU A 60 13.67 -0.66 -1.98
CA GLU A 60 14.13 -2.01 -2.36
C GLU A 60 15.59 -2.28 -1.96
N GLN A 61 16.39 -1.24 -1.76
CA GLN A 61 17.75 -1.39 -1.24
C GLN A 61 17.77 -1.67 0.26
N ASP A 62 16.71 -1.31 0.98
CA ASP A 62 16.62 -1.38 2.44
C ASP A 62 15.85 -2.65 2.89
N PHE A 63 14.91 -3.14 2.08
CA PHE A 63 14.08 -4.32 2.43
C PHE A 63 14.88 -5.63 2.56
N LEU A 64 14.61 -6.35 3.65
CA LEU A 64 15.26 -7.63 3.97
C LEU A 64 14.98 -8.71 2.92
N ASN A 65 15.94 -9.62 2.74
CA ASN A 65 15.83 -10.71 1.76
C ASN A 65 14.69 -11.71 2.06
N CYS A 66 14.27 -11.82 3.32
CA CYS A 66 13.18 -12.68 3.78
C CYS A 66 11.78 -12.08 3.54
N SER A 67 11.68 -10.85 3.03
CA SER A 67 10.40 -10.24 2.66
C SER A 67 10.11 -10.49 1.17
N TYR A 68 9.00 -11.17 0.85
CA TYR A 68 8.68 -11.58 -0.53
C TYR A 68 7.41 -10.93 -1.09
N GLY A 69 6.51 -10.44 -0.23
CA GLY A 69 5.20 -9.94 -0.62
C GLY A 69 5.28 -8.65 -1.42
N PHE A 70 4.55 -8.57 -2.54
CA PHE A 70 4.38 -7.34 -3.33
C PHE A 70 5.66 -6.62 -3.78
N ARG A 71 6.79 -7.35 -3.89
CA ARG A 71 8.08 -6.80 -4.30
C ARG A 71 8.43 -7.19 -5.75
N PRO A 72 9.06 -6.30 -6.54
CA PRO A 72 9.57 -6.64 -7.85
C PRO A 72 10.54 -7.84 -7.78
N LYS A 73 10.40 -8.79 -8.72
CA LYS A 73 11.24 -9.99 -8.84
C LYS A 73 11.18 -10.98 -7.65
N ARG A 74 10.28 -10.75 -6.68
CA ARG A 74 9.97 -11.69 -5.59
C ARG A 74 8.60 -12.32 -5.81
N ASN A 75 8.41 -13.55 -5.33
CA ASN A 75 7.12 -14.23 -5.38
C ASN A 75 6.96 -15.22 -4.23
N SER A 76 5.73 -15.73 -4.05
CA SER A 76 5.38 -16.69 -2.99
C SER A 76 6.13 -18.02 -3.10
N HIS A 77 6.45 -18.48 -4.31
CA HIS A 77 7.19 -19.73 -4.50
C HIS A 77 8.63 -19.63 -4.00
N GLN A 78 9.27 -18.47 -4.12
CA GLN A 78 10.59 -18.24 -3.52
C GLN A 78 10.54 -18.32 -2.00
N ALA A 79 9.52 -17.73 -1.36
CA ALA A 79 9.32 -17.80 0.08
C ALA A 79 9.13 -19.25 0.56
N LEU A 80 8.30 -20.02 -0.15
CA LEU A 80 8.08 -21.44 0.14
C LEU A 80 9.34 -22.28 -0.03
N LYS A 81 10.12 -22.00 -1.07
CA LYS A 81 11.39 -22.69 -1.30
C LYS A 81 12.38 -22.45 -0.16
N GLU A 82 12.55 -21.20 0.26
CA GLU A 82 13.45 -20.83 1.35
C GLU A 82 13.02 -21.45 2.67
N LEU A 83 11.72 -21.45 2.97
CA LEU A 83 11.18 -22.15 4.14
C LEU A 83 11.47 -23.67 4.07
N ASN A 84 11.25 -24.29 2.92
CA ASN A 84 11.51 -25.72 2.73
C ASN A 84 13.00 -26.06 2.91
N ASP A 85 13.89 -25.26 2.32
CA ASP A 85 15.34 -25.46 2.44
C ASP A 85 15.79 -25.28 3.90
N LEU A 86 15.27 -24.29 4.63
CA LEU A 86 15.53 -24.11 6.06
C LEU A 86 15.12 -25.33 6.89
N ILE A 87 13.91 -25.86 6.67
CA ILE A 87 13.42 -27.03 7.41
C ILE A 87 14.23 -28.29 7.08
N MET A 88 14.61 -28.47 5.81
CA MET A 88 15.30 -29.67 5.35
C MET A 88 16.77 -29.72 5.76
N PHE A 89 17.45 -28.57 5.81
CA PHE A 89 18.90 -28.52 6.00
C PHE A 89 19.34 -27.97 7.36
N GLN A 90 18.44 -27.44 8.18
CA GLN A 90 18.74 -26.93 9.52
C GLN A 90 17.92 -27.65 10.59
N PRO A 91 18.39 -27.72 11.85
CA PRO A 91 17.67 -28.37 12.94
C PRO A 91 16.50 -27.49 13.44
N VAL A 92 15.45 -27.39 12.62
CA VAL A 92 14.21 -26.65 12.94
C VAL A 92 13.20 -27.61 13.57
N ASN A 93 12.89 -27.42 14.85
CA ASN A 93 11.93 -28.26 15.59
C ASN A 93 10.52 -27.66 15.66
N HIS A 94 10.39 -26.34 15.47
CA HIS A 94 9.13 -25.62 15.63
C HIS A 94 8.99 -24.54 14.56
N ILE A 95 7.76 -24.35 14.08
CA ILE A 95 7.37 -23.29 13.15
C ILE A 95 6.30 -22.45 13.84
N VAL A 96 6.47 -21.14 13.83
CA VAL A 96 5.50 -20.19 14.37
C VAL A 96 4.81 -19.49 13.20
N GLU A 97 3.50 -19.70 13.10
CA GLU A 97 2.65 -18.98 12.15
C GLU A 97 2.01 -17.78 12.84
N ALA A 98 2.14 -16.61 12.22
CA ALA A 98 1.54 -15.37 12.70
C ALA A 98 0.88 -14.62 11.54
N ASP A 99 -0.32 -14.10 11.79
CA ASP A 99 -1.08 -13.28 10.83
C ASP A 99 -1.58 -12.00 11.52
N ILE A 100 -1.59 -10.89 10.78
CA ILE A 100 -2.09 -9.60 11.30
C ILE A 100 -3.53 -9.41 10.85
N LYS A 101 -4.45 -9.63 11.79
CA LYS A 101 -5.89 -9.47 11.56
C LYS A 101 -6.23 -8.06 11.05
N GLY A 102 -6.77 -7.98 9.83
CA GLY A 102 -7.28 -6.74 9.26
C GLY A 102 -6.22 -5.67 9.09
N PHE A 103 -4.98 -6.04 8.74
CA PHE A 103 -3.86 -5.10 8.59
C PHE A 103 -4.24 -3.84 7.80
N PHE A 104 -4.75 -4.01 6.58
CA PHE A 104 -5.09 -2.88 5.70
C PHE A 104 -6.21 -1.99 6.23
N ASP A 105 -7.05 -2.48 7.15
CA ASP A 105 -8.16 -1.70 7.71
C ASP A 105 -7.73 -0.93 8.98
N ASN A 106 -6.69 -1.42 9.69
CA ASN A 106 -6.32 -0.96 11.03
C ASN A 106 -5.00 -0.20 11.12
N VAL A 107 -4.19 -0.13 10.05
CA VAL A 107 -2.91 0.61 10.08
C VAL A 107 -3.12 2.09 10.43
N SER A 108 -2.43 2.58 11.47
CA SER A 108 -2.45 4.00 11.83
C SER A 108 -1.74 4.83 10.77
N HIS A 109 -2.41 5.86 10.24
CA HIS A 109 -1.81 6.80 9.29
C HIS A 109 -0.62 7.54 9.90
N GLU A 110 -0.70 7.89 11.18
CA GLU A 110 0.37 8.58 11.88
C GLU A 110 1.64 7.73 11.91
N LYS A 111 1.54 6.50 12.42
CA LYS A 111 2.69 5.58 12.50
C LYS A 111 3.24 5.22 11.12
N LEU A 112 2.37 4.99 10.14
CA LEU A 112 2.78 4.76 8.77
C LEU A 112 3.57 5.95 8.22
N MET A 113 3.08 7.17 8.43
CA MET A 113 3.77 8.37 7.96
C MET A 113 5.08 8.63 8.73
N GLU A 114 5.17 8.28 10.01
CA GLU A 114 6.43 8.28 10.78
C GLU A 114 7.46 7.34 10.15
N SER A 115 7.08 6.09 9.86
CA SER A 115 7.94 5.12 9.18
C SER A 115 8.47 5.66 7.85
N ILE A 116 7.61 6.27 7.02
CA ILE A 116 8.02 6.83 5.72
C ILE A 116 8.97 8.01 5.91
N ARG A 117 8.77 8.84 6.93
CA ARG A 117 9.60 10.02 7.25
C ARG A 117 11.01 9.66 7.71
N ILE A 118 11.26 8.42 8.13
CA ILE A 118 12.62 7.96 8.47
C ILE A 118 13.53 8.14 7.25
N ARG A 119 13.10 7.62 6.09
CA ARG A 119 13.88 7.64 4.85
C ARG A 119 13.60 8.87 3.97
N ILE A 120 12.35 9.32 3.89
CA ILE A 120 11.92 10.36 2.96
C ILE A 120 11.78 11.70 3.68
N LYS A 121 12.48 12.72 3.18
CA LYS A 121 12.39 14.11 3.69
C LYS A 121 11.64 15.07 2.75
N ASP A 122 11.26 14.61 1.56
CA ASP A 122 10.51 15.40 0.57
C ASP A 122 9.08 15.68 1.08
N THR A 123 8.89 16.87 1.62
CA THR A 123 7.61 17.32 2.21
C THR A 123 6.45 17.29 1.20
N PRO A 124 6.60 17.82 -0.04
CA PRO A 124 5.62 17.63 -1.11
C PRO A 124 5.15 16.20 -1.33
N LEU A 125 6.07 15.23 -1.40
CA LEU A 125 5.74 13.82 -1.60
C LEU A 125 5.01 13.24 -0.38
N LEU A 126 5.51 13.51 0.83
CA LEU A 126 4.87 13.10 2.08
C LEU A 126 3.43 13.61 2.18
N ASN A 127 3.22 14.90 1.87
CA ASN A 127 1.88 15.50 1.87
C ASN A 127 0.96 14.87 0.81
N LEU A 128 1.51 14.43 -0.32
CA LEU A 128 0.73 13.73 -1.35
C LEU A 128 0.30 12.34 -0.87
N ILE A 129 1.21 11.57 -0.26
CA ILE A 129 0.91 10.25 0.33
C ILE A 129 -0.15 10.39 1.43
N GLU A 130 0.00 11.37 2.32
CA GLU A 130 -0.97 11.63 3.39
C GLU A 130 -2.37 11.98 2.83
N LYS A 131 -2.43 12.76 1.75
CA LYS A 131 -3.70 13.04 1.06
C LYS A 131 -4.34 11.78 0.48
N PHE A 132 -3.55 10.82 0.00
CA PHE A 132 -4.08 9.53 -0.49
C PHE A 132 -4.66 8.69 0.65
N LEU A 133 -3.97 8.63 1.79
CA LEU A 133 -4.45 7.94 2.99
C LEU A 133 -5.78 8.54 3.49
N LYS A 134 -5.89 9.86 3.48
CA LYS A 134 -7.08 10.61 3.95
C LYS A 134 -8.17 10.81 2.89
N ALA A 135 -7.99 10.33 1.67
CA ALA A 135 -8.94 10.53 0.57
C ALA A 135 -10.31 9.89 0.83
N GLY A 136 -10.33 8.82 1.64
CA GLY A 136 -11.54 8.11 2.00
C GLY A 136 -12.17 7.37 0.82
N TYR A 137 -13.43 7.00 0.98
CA TYR A 137 -14.23 6.35 -0.04
C TYR A 137 -15.67 6.87 -0.03
N VAL A 138 -16.35 6.74 -1.17
CA VAL A 138 -17.77 7.01 -1.29
C VAL A 138 -18.51 5.67 -1.20
N ASP A 139 -19.40 5.56 -0.23
CA ASP A 139 -20.32 4.43 -0.07
C ASP A 139 -21.76 4.93 -0.09
N ASP A 140 -22.58 4.36 -0.98
CA ASP A 140 -23.97 4.78 -1.23
C ASP A 140 -24.19 6.31 -1.35
N GLY A 141 -23.28 6.98 -2.06
CA GLY A 141 -23.32 8.44 -2.27
C GLY A 141 -22.81 9.28 -1.09
N ILE A 142 -22.44 8.66 0.02
CA ILE A 142 -21.91 9.32 1.22
C ILE A 142 -20.38 9.22 1.21
N LEU A 143 -19.71 10.36 1.38
CA LEU A 143 -18.26 10.40 1.57
C LEU A 143 -17.90 9.96 2.99
N VAL A 144 -17.25 8.82 3.11
CA VAL A 144 -16.68 8.30 4.35
C VAL A 144 -15.18 8.62 4.38
N LYS A 145 -14.76 9.37 5.38
CA LYS A 145 -13.34 9.62 5.64
C LYS A 145 -12.71 8.40 6.31
N SER A 146 -11.45 8.12 5.96
CA SER A 146 -10.66 7.07 6.60
C SER A 146 -9.69 7.73 7.58
N ASP A 147 -9.86 7.47 8.87
CA ASP A 147 -8.93 7.91 9.91
C ASP A 147 -7.83 6.87 10.18
N THR A 148 -8.07 5.62 9.75
CA THR A 148 -7.12 4.50 9.79
C THR A 148 -7.20 3.67 8.51
N GLY A 149 -6.25 2.76 8.33
CA GLY A 149 -6.17 1.82 7.22
C GLY A 149 -5.64 2.43 5.93
N THR A 150 -5.48 1.62 4.91
CA THR A 150 -5.14 2.06 3.55
C THR A 150 -6.22 1.54 2.59
N PRO A 151 -6.55 2.27 1.51
CA PRO A 151 -7.63 1.86 0.62
C PRO A 151 -7.36 0.47 0.02
N GLN A 152 -8.25 -0.51 0.28
CA GLN A 152 -8.20 -1.82 -0.36
C GLN A 152 -8.46 -1.68 -1.87
N GLY A 153 -7.47 -2.05 -2.68
CA GLY A 153 -7.51 -1.90 -4.14
C GLY A 153 -6.73 -0.70 -4.69
N SER A 154 -6.06 0.08 -3.84
CA SER A 154 -5.07 1.08 -4.28
C SER A 154 -3.76 0.40 -4.70
N ILE A 155 -3.12 0.95 -5.73
CA ILE A 155 -1.83 0.47 -6.24
C ILE A 155 -0.70 0.80 -5.24
N LEU A 156 -0.90 1.83 -4.43
CA LEU A 156 0.09 2.32 -3.47
C LEU A 156 0.07 1.53 -2.16
N SER A 157 -1.10 1.02 -1.75
CA SER A 157 -1.29 0.35 -0.45
C SER A 157 -0.30 -0.80 -0.17
N PRO A 158 0.00 -1.72 -1.10
CA PRO A 158 0.94 -2.81 -0.82
C PRO A 158 2.37 -2.31 -0.55
N MET A 159 2.80 -1.26 -1.24
CA MET A 159 4.13 -0.67 -1.00
C MET A 159 4.19 0.01 0.37
N LEU A 160 3.14 0.73 0.75
CA LEU A 160 3.04 1.34 2.09
C LEU A 160 3.01 0.29 3.20
N ALA A 161 2.33 -0.84 2.96
CA ALA A 161 2.32 -1.98 3.88
C ALA A 161 3.73 -2.53 4.11
N ASN A 162 4.48 -2.79 3.04
CA ASN A 162 5.85 -3.29 3.14
C ASN A 162 6.76 -2.32 3.89
N ILE A 163 6.66 -1.01 3.62
CA ILE A 163 7.44 0.01 4.36
C ILE A 163 7.12 -0.05 5.84
N PHE A 164 5.84 -0.09 6.21
CA PHE A 164 5.45 -0.14 7.62
C PHE A 164 5.94 -1.40 8.32
N LEU A 165 5.75 -2.57 7.71
CA LEU A 165 6.18 -3.84 8.27
C LEU A 165 7.71 -3.90 8.41
N HIS A 166 8.45 -3.31 7.49
CA HIS A 166 9.91 -3.21 7.56
C HIS A 166 10.42 -2.41 8.76
N TYR A 167 9.65 -1.49 9.33
CA TYR A 167 10.09 -0.75 10.53
C TYR A 167 9.49 -1.29 11.82
N VAL A 168 8.50 -2.18 11.74
CA VAL A 168 7.77 -2.70 12.90
C VAL A 168 8.14 -4.15 13.21
N LEU A 169 8.45 -4.94 12.20
CA LEU A 169 8.72 -6.38 12.33
C LEU A 169 10.16 -6.76 11.97
N ASP A 170 10.75 -6.10 10.97
CA ASP A 170 12.13 -6.34 10.53
C ASP A 170 13.14 -5.59 11.43
#